data_AF-A0A7W5IJY7-F1
#
_entry.id   AF-A0A7W5IJY7-F1
#
_cell.length_a   1.000
_cell.length_b   1.000
_cell.length_c   1.000
_cell.angle_alpha   90.00
_cell.angle_beta   90.00
_cell.angle_gamma   90.00
#
_symmetry.space_group_name_H-M   'P 1'
#
loop_
_entity.id
_entity.type
_entity.pdbx_description
1 polymer ?
#
loop_
_entity_poly.entity_id
_entity_poly.type
_entity_poly.pdbx_seq_one_letter_code
_entity_poly.pdbx_strand_id
1 'polypeptide(L)'
;MTSAVIPDPMPEEGYRKLSPQEMMRRQRALTCIRSRETAQCQGQVYVTLFFDGTGNNKDDKEGGSKTQKERWKHSNVARLFDAAMADNPNGFFPYYIAGVGTPFPDVDDTDGGKTLGAPLGLGSGHMGADRINWAITRVYNAVHHYLTGSDLFRGTSAKTIVRNMSSSVGALSFEAAYRKMVLQTWEKKLAAVAQSSQRKVTQINLAVFGFSRGSAEARAFANWFTDIVKQNDGGFELAGISVRFYFLGIFDTVASVGAPNLVSGWDGHMAWADGVMAIPATVEQCIHYVALHEQRACFPAEAASNVKQIVYPGMHSDVGGGYLPTEQGKLAQCSQIPLNDMHFEAIRAGVPLMSIDEINSHGDLKTAFHIPKELTAAYNQFWTACGLASGGRLRDIVRQHTHQYVQWRGGMLVAGKGLSTRRFFRDSSDVDRGQLRKAEDDLEGQVKRLRLQIDAENIPQSQIDNTGLVGLYGDTPKVKPVDTVTRSLLAELDKHATLPQAVSDFFDDYVHDSRAGFTSIPISKLEPSDITGGYLRYRNIYQNERRAANVASIPQQSSSVADLDADNQTMVA
;
A
#
# COMPACT_ATOMS: atom_id res chain seq x y z
N MET A 1 9.42 2.45 -18.82
CA MET A 1 9.70 1.28 -17.96
C MET A 1 9.68 1.75 -16.52
N THR A 2 8.99 1.04 -15.62
CA THR A 2 8.87 1.42 -14.20
C THR A 2 10.20 1.17 -13.46
N SER A 3 10.92 2.25 -13.19
CA SER A 3 12.13 2.21 -12.37
C SER A 3 11.78 2.32 -10.88
N ALA A 4 12.61 1.76 -10.04
CA ALA A 4 12.58 2.00 -8.60
C ALA A 4 13.99 2.32 -8.11
N VAL A 5 14.05 2.99 -6.96
CA VAL A 5 15.29 3.30 -6.26
C VAL A 5 15.22 2.80 -4.83
N ILE A 6 16.38 2.53 -4.24
CA ILE A 6 16.48 2.36 -2.79
C ILE A 6 16.41 3.76 -2.13
N PRO A 7 15.92 3.87 -0.88
CA PRO A 7 15.91 5.13 -0.15
C PRO A 7 17.33 5.51 0.30
N ASP A 8 17.56 6.80 0.54
CA ASP A 8 18.75 7.28 1.23
C ASP A 8 18.84 6.64 2.64
N PRO A 9 20.04 6.51 3.23
CA PRO A 9 20.19 6.03 4.60
C PRO A 9 19.25 6.74 5.57
N MET A 10 18.69 5.99 6.51
CA MET A 10 17.83 6.54 7.56
C MET A 10 18.71 7.28 8.59
N PRO A 11 18.43 8.56 8.91
CA PRO A 11 19.18 9.29 9.94
C PRO A 11 19.13 8.60 11.30
N GLU A 12 20.16 8.79 12.13
CA GLU A 12 20.24 8.18 13.47
C GLU A 12 19.05 8.54 14.36
N GLU A 13 18.47 9.72 14.16
CA GLU A 13 17.29 10.19 14.89
C GLU A 13 15.99 9.49 14.47
N GLY A 14 16.00 8.72 13.38
CA GLY A 14 14.85 7.94 12.90
C GLY A 14 13.83 8.74 12.08
N TYR A 15 14.17 9.96 11.66
CA TYR A 15 13.32 10.77 10.78
C TYR A 15 14.15 11.76 9.97
N ARG A 16 13.60 12.16 8.82
CA ARG A 16 14.22 13.17 7.94
C ARG A 16 13.71 14.56 8.29
N LYS A 17 14.59 15.56 8.20
CA LYS A 17 14.27 16.96 8.49
C LYS A 17 14.08 17.72 7.18
N LEU A 18 13.06 18.58 7.15
CA LEU A 18 12.91 19.56 6.08
C LEU A 18 14.09 20.53 6.11
N SER A 19 14.53 20.99 4.94
CA SER A 19 15.46 22.11 4.85
C SER A 19 14.84 23.39 5.44
N PRO A 20 15.65 24.38 5.87
CA PRO A 20 15.13 25.65 6.36
C PRO A 20 14.15 26.32 5.38
N GLN A 21 14.40 26.22 4.07
CA GLN A 21 13.51 26.76 3.05
C GLN A 21 12.17 26.03 3.00
N GLU A 22 12.17 24.69 3.05
CA GLU A 22 10.94 23.89 3.09
C GLU A 22 10.15 24.14 4.38
N MET A 23 10.83 24.24 5.53
CA MET A 23 10.20 24.61 6.80
C MET A 23 9.53 25.99 6.72
N MET A 24 10.23 27.00 6.18
CA MET A 24 9.67 28.35 6.02
C MET A 24 8.48 28.35 5.06
N ARG A 25 8.55 27.64 3.93
CA ARG A 25 7.44 27.51 2.97
C ARG A 25 6.21 26.87 3.63
N ARG A 26 6.43 25.78 4.36
CA ARG A 26 5.38 25.10 5.13
C ARG A 26 4.77 26.01 6.20
N GLN A 27 5.60 26.69 7.00
CA GLN A 27 5.12 27.56 8.07
C GLN A 27 4.31 28.73 7.52
N ARG A 28 4.75 29.33 6.41
CA ARG A 28 4.00 30.35 5.69
C ARG A 28 2.66 29.81 5.19
N ALA A 29 2.64 28.64 4.54
CA ALA A 29 1.40 28.02 4.08
C ALA A 29 0.43 27.77 5.25
N LEU A 30 0.88 27.15 6.34
CA LEU A 30 0.05 26.89 7.51
C LEU A 30 -0.42 28.17 8.21
N THR A 31 0.43 29.19 8.28
CA THR A 31 0.09 30.47 8.91
C THR A 31 -0.93 31.23 8.07
N CYS A 32 -0.78 31.28 6.74
CA CYS A 32 -1.79 31.87 5.85
C CYS A 32 -3.16 31.14 5.94
N ILE A 33 -3.15 29.83 6.18
CA ILE A 33 -4.40 29.06 6.33
C ILE A 33 -5.00 29.24 7.74
N ARG A 34 -4.17 29.34 8.79
CA ARG A 34 -4.60 29.46 10.20
C ARG A 34 -4.84 30.89 10.67
N SER A 35 -4.31 31.90 9.97
CA SER A 35 -4.52 33.30 10.34
C SER A 35 -5.99 33.65 10.16
N ARG A 36 -6.72 33.73 11.28
CA ARG A 36 -8.04 34.34 11.35
C ARG A 36 -7.92 35.85 11.13
N GLU A 37 -7.64 36.27 9.91
CA GLU A 37 -8.04 37.62 9.54
C GLU A 37 -9.57 37.61 9.53
N THR A 38 -10.18 38.21 10.54
CA THR A 38 -11.63 38.40 10.68
C THR A 38 -12.29 39.08 9.48
N ALA A 39 -11.48 39.60 8.54
CA ALA A 39 -11.89 40.24 7.30
C ALA A 39 -11.85 39.33 6.06
N GLN A 40 -11.24 38.13 6.09
CA GLN A 40 -11.18 37.25 4.92
C GLN A 40 -12.32 36.25 4.92
N CYS A 41 -13.38 36.58 4.20
CA CYS A 41 -14.48 35.67 3.90
C CYS A 41 -14.10 34.56 2.89
N GLN A 42 -12.81 34.24 2.69
CA GLN A 42 -12.35 33.26 1.71
C GLN A 42 -11.24 32.36 2.27
N GLY A 43 -11.15 31.11 1.83
CA GLY A 43 -10.03 30.22 2.18
C GLY A 43 -9.96 28.97 1.30
N GLN A 44 -9.19 27.97 1.73
CA GLN A 44 -8.97 26.73 1.01
C GLN A 44 -9.44 25.53 1.84
N VAL A 45 -9.88 24.47 1.15
CA VAL A 45 -10.26 23.21 1.79
C VAL A 45 -9.21 22.16 1.46
N TYR A 46 -8.66 21.52 2.49
CA TYR A 46 -7.69 20.44 2.41
C TYR A 46 -8.38 19.15 2.84
N VAL A 47 -8.62 18.26 1.89
CA VAL A 47 -9.17 16.94 2.14
C VAL A 47 -8.05 15.92 2.07
N THR A 48 -7.85 15.19 3.17
CA THR A 48 -6.86 14.12 3.23
C THR A 48 -7.55 12.79 3.46
N LEU A 49 -7.46 11.88 2.50
CA LEU A 49 -8.14 10.57 2.54
C LEU A 49 -7.14 9.46 2.87
N PHE A 50 -7.49 8.56 3.78
CA PHE A 50 -6.61 7.50 4.26
C PHE A 50 -7.28 6.12 4.09
N PHE A 51 -6.95 5.41 3.01
CA PHE A 51 -7.49 4.08 2.69
C PHE A 51 -6.63 2.96 3.29
N ASP A 52 -7.12 2.30 4.32
CA ASP A 52 -6.34 1.26 5.01
C ASP A 52 -6.27 -0.07 4.23
N GLY A 53 -5.29 -0.90 4.56
CA GLY A 53 -5.05 -2.18 3.90
C GLY A 53 -6.01 -3.28 4.32
N THR A 54 -6.03 -4.39 3.59
CA THR A 54 -6.90 -5.53 3.90
C THR A 54 -6.69 -6.01 5.33
N GLY A 55 -7.80 -6.21 6.07
CA GLY A 55 -7.74 -6.66 7.46
C GLY A 55 -7.23 -5.58 8.44
N ASN A 56 -6.95 -4.36 7.99
CA ASN A 56 -6.55 -3.25 8.85
C ASN A 56 -7.73 -2.32 9.11
N ASN A 57 -7.98 -2.10 10.40
CA ASN A 57 -8.92 -1.13 10.93
C ASN A 57 -8.46 -0.76 12.34
N LYS A 58 -8.03 0.49 12.53
CA LYS A 58 -7.51 0.98 13.82
C LYS A 58 -8.46 0.73 15.00
N ASP A 59 -9.77 0.69 14.75
CA ASP A 59 -10.83 0.54 15.75
C ASP A 59 -11.38 -0.89 15.85
N ASP A 60 -11.00 -1.81 14.94
CA ASP A 60 -11.43 -3.22 15.00
C ASP A 60 -10.71 -3.94 16.15
N LYS A 61 -11.48 -4.71 16.92
CA LYS A 61 -11.00 -5.52 18.05
C LYS A 61 -10.60 -6.94 17.64
N GLU A 62 -10.94 -7.36 16.44
CA GLU A 62 -10.64 -8.71 15.93
C GLU A 62 -11.15 -9.84 16.84
N GLY A 63 -12.29 -9.61 17.51
CA GLY A 63 -12.87 -10.54 18.50
C GLY A 63 -12.24 -10.49 19.90
N GLY A 64 -11.23 -9.63 20.12
CA GLY A 64 -10.64 -9.37 21.43
C GLY A 64 -11.28 -8.20 22.19
N SER A 65 -10.64 -7.79 23.29
CA SER A 65 -11.06 -6.63 24.09
C SER A 65 -10.45 -5.31 23.63
N LYS A 66 -9.28 -5.37 22.97
CA LYS A 66 -8.48 -4.22 22.52
C LYS A 66 -8.53 -4.04 21.01
N THR A 67 -8.60 -2.79 20.56
CA THR A 67 -8.52 -2.44 19.13
C THR A 67 -7.15 -2.75 18.53
N GLN A 68 -7.03 -2.74 17.21
CA GLN A 68 -5.73 -2.83 16.54
C GLN A 68 -4.80 -1.69 16.96
N LYS A 69 -5.33 -0.49 17.20
CA LYS A 69 -4.55 0.65 17.71
C LYS A 69 -4.01 0.38 19.11
N GLU A 70 -4.86 -0.06 20.04
CA GLU A 70 -4.49 -0.34 21.44
C GLU A 70 -3.48 -1.50 21.58
N ARG A 71 -3.35 -2.33 20.54
CA ARG A 71 -2.33 -3.40 20.44
C ARG A 71 -1.09 -2.99 19.65
N TRP A 72 -0.99 -1.74 19.18
CA TRP A 72 0.10 -1.25 18.32
C TRP A 72 0.23 -1.98 16.97
N LYS A 73 -0.85 -2.64 16.54
CA LYS A 73 -0.95 -3.40 15.28
C LYS A 73 -1.34 -2.53 14.09
N HIS A 74 -2.02 -1.40 14.34
CA HIS A 74 -2.54 -0.51 13.30
C HIS A 74 -1.49 -0.12 12.25
N SER A 75 -1.94 0.07 11.01
CA SER A 75 -1.10 0.31 9.84
C SER A 75 -0.46 1.70 9.84
N ASN A 76 0.49 1.91 8.91
CA ASN A 76 1.07 3.22 8.65
C ASN A 76 0.04 4.23 8.13
N VAL A 77 -1.00 3.79 7.42
CA VAL A 77 -2.11 4.66 7.00
C VAL A 77 -2.89 5.19 8.20
N ALA A 78 -3.20 4.31 9.17
CA ALA A 78 -3.84 4.72 10.42
C ALA A 78 -2.95 5.65 11.26
N ARG A 79 -1.63 5.41 11.31
CA ARG A 79 -0.66 6.29 12.00
C ARG A 79 -0.59 7.67 11.37
N LEU A 80 -0.55 7.75 10.04
CA LEU A 80 -0.59 9.04 9.32
C LEU A 80 -1.92 9.76 9.50
N PHE A 81 -3.04 9.03 9.57
CA PHE A 81 -4.35 9.62 9.89
C PHE A 81 -4.38 10.20 11.31
N ASP A 82 -3.87 9.48 12.31
CA ASP A 82 -3.80 9.98 13.68
C ASP A 82 -2.87 11.20 13.81
N ALA A 83 -1.88 11.34 12.92
CA ALA A 83 -1.01 12.50 12.82
C ALA A 83 -1.57 13.62 11.91
N ALA A 84 -2.74 13.44 11.30
CA ALA A 84 -3.33 14.46 10.43
C ALA A 84 -3.96 15.61 11.24
N MET A 85 -3.85 16.84 10.75
CA MET A 85 -4.51 17.99 11.36
C MET A 85 -6.02 17.93 11.07
N ALA A 86 -6.83 17.86 12.13
CA ALA A 86 -8.28 17.89 12.07
C ALA A 86 -8.80 19.22 12.62
N ASP A 87 -9.13 20.15 11.73
CA ASP A 87 -9.57 21.50 12.08
C ASP A 87 -10.48 22.04 10.97
N ASN A 88 -11.70 21.49 10.94
CA ASN A 88 -12.75 21.78 9.97
C ASN A 88 -13.03 23.28 9.81
N PRO A 89 -13.10 24.10 10.90
CA PRO A 89 -13.28 25.53 10.78
C PRO A 89 -12.21 26.20 9.92
N ASN A 90 -10.96 25.72 9.95
CA ASN A 90 -9.86 26.26 9.15
C ASN A 90 -9.58 25.47 7.86
N GLY A 91 -10.48 24.56 7.48
CA GLY A 91 -10.43 23.89 6.19
C GLY A 91 -9.66 22.58 6.17
N PHE A 92 -9.28 22.01 7.31
CA PHE A 92 -8.53 20.74 7.37
C PHE A 92 -9.43 19.55 7.70
N PHE A 93 -9.65 18.67 6.71
CA PHE A 93 -10.58 17.54 6.78
C PHE A 93 -9.90 16.20 6.49
N PRO A 94 -9.35 15.52 7.51
CA PRO A 94 -8.86 14.16 7.36
C PRO A 94 -10.01 13.15 7.48
N TYR A 95 -10.02 12.13 6.62
CA TYR A 95 -10.98 11.03 6.65
C TYR A 95 -10.27 9.68 6.60
N TYR A 96 -10.60 8.82 7.55
CA TYR A 96 -10.13 7.44 7.59
C TYR A 96 -11.16 6.50 6.94
N ILE A 97 -10.68 5.62 6.07
CA ILE A 97 -11.47 4.61 5.36
C ILE A 97 -10.90 3.25 5.77
N ALA A 98 -11.68 2.49 6.55
CA ALA A 98 -11.27 1.17 7.05
C ALA A 98 -11.06 0.21 5.88
N GLY A 99 -10.05 -0.65 5.99
CA GLY A 99 -9.68 -1.56 4.91
C GLY A 99 -10.70 -2.66 4.68
N VAL A 100 -10.75 -3.19 3.45
CA VAL A 100 -11.60 -4.34 3.10
C VAL A 100 -11.33 -5.54 4.00
N GLY A 101 -12.37 -6.32 4.28
CA GLY A 101 -12.30 -7.45 5.21
C GLY A 101 -12.40 -7.07 6.69
N THR A 102 -12.66 -5.79 7.00
CA THR A 102 -12.96 -5.29 8.35
C THR A 102 -14.28 -4.53 8.35
N PRO A 103 -14.97 -4.42 9.50
CA PRO A 103 -16.20 -3.63 9.59
C PRO A 103 -15.99 -2.18 9.15
N PHE A 104 -16.89 -1.66 8.33
CA PHE A 104 -17.02 -0.24 8.02
C PHE A 104 -18.52 0.17 7.97
N PRO A 105 -19.13 0.44 9.14
CA PRO A 105 -20.59 0.66 9.25
C PRO A 105 -21.13 1.83 8.44
N ASP A 106 -20.27 2.79 8.09
CA ASP A 106 -20.59 3.95 7.26
C ASP A 106 -21.01 3.61 5.83
N VAL A 107 -20.62 2.43 5.34
CA VAL A 107 -21.05 1.88 4.04
C VAL A 107 -21.97 0.67 4.17
N ASP A 108 -22.52 0.42 5.37
CA ASP A 108 -23.30 -0.78 5.72
C ASP A 108 -22.50 -2.10 5.80
N ASP A 109 -21.17 -2.03 5.80
CA ASP A 109 -20.30 -3.18 6.07
C ASP A 109 -20.17 -3.38 7.59
N THR A 110 -21.00 -4.22 8.19
CA THR A 110 -21.04 -4.35 9.67
C THR A 110 -20.08 -5.39 10.24
N ASP A 111 -19.56 -6.29 9.41
CA ASP A 111 -18.77 -7.42 9.85
C ASP A 111 -17.49 -7.66 9.02
N GLY A 112 -17.22 -6.83 8.00
CA GLY A 112 -16.09 -7.01 7.10
C GLY A 112 -16.30 -8.13 6.09
N GLY A 113 -17.55 -8.46 5.76
CA GLY A 113 -17.91 -9.57 4.87
C GLY A 113 -17.73 -10.96 5.50
N LYS A 114 -17.69 -11.06 6.84
CA LYS A 114 -17.52 -12.34 7.56
C LYS A 114 -18.74 -13.27 7.37
N THR A 115 -19.95 -12.73 7.31
CA THR A 115 -21.21 -13.44 7.06
C THR A 115 -21.34 -13.96 5.62
N LEU A 116 -20.62 -13.39 4.66
CA LEU A 116 -20.53 -13.87 3.28
C LEU A 116 -19.60 -15.08 3.11
N GLY A 117 -19.05 -15.62 4.22
CA GLY A 117 -18.11 -16.74 4.24
C GLY A 117 -16.66 -16.28 4.20
N ALA A 118 -15.86 -16.77 5.16
CA ALA A 118 -14.50 -16.29 5.44
C ALA A 118 -13.45 -16.42 4.29
N PRO A 119 -13.57 -17.31 3.28
CA PRO A 119 -12.73 -17.25 2.08
C PRO A 119 -13.11 -16.11 1.12
N LEU A 120 -14.37 -15.67 1.14
CA LEU A 120 -14.91 -14.60 0.29
C LEU A 120 -14.68 -13.22 0.93
N GLY A 121 -14.98 -12.99 2.21
CA GLY A 121 -14.93 -11.64 2.82
C GLY A 121 -13.56 -10.95 2.79
N LEU A 122 -12.51 -11.59 3.32
CA LEU A 122 -11.14 -11.03 3.40
C LEU A 122 -10.40 -11.04 2.05
N GLY A 123 -10.87 -11.85 1.09
CA GLY A 123 -10.15 -12.21 -0.12
C GLY A 123 -10.79 -11.72 -1.41
N SER A 124 -12.07 -11.32 -1.40
CA SER A 124 -12.84 -10.90 -2.59
C SER A 124 -12.88 -9.39 -2.83
N GLY A 125 -12.31 -8.58 -1.92
CA GLY A 125 -12.41 -7.12 -2.04
C GLY A 125 -13.83 -6.58 -1.93
N HIS A 126 -14.68 -7.31 -1.21
CA HIS A 126 -16.06 -6.95 -0.95
C HIS A 126 -16.17 -5.51 -0.46
N MET A 127 -17.05 -4.74 -1.07
CA MET A 127 -17.31 -3.34 -0.75
C MET A 127 -16.12 -2.38 -0.86
N GLY A 128 -15.11 -2.71 -1.69
CA GLY A 128 -14.05 -1.76 -2.06
C GLY A 128 -14.57 -0.58 -2.90
N ALA A 129 -15.49 -0.83 -3.84
CA ALA A 129 -16.17 0.23 -4.59
C ALA A 129 -16.93 1.20 -3.66
N ASP A 130 -17.62 0.67 -2.65
CA ASP A 130 -18.35 1.45 -1.65
C ASP A 130 -17.43 2.34 -0.81
N ARG A 131 -16.25 1.84 -0.43
CA ARG A 131 -15.20 2.62 0.26
C ARG A 131 -14.70 3.79 -0.60
N ILE A 132 -14.45 3.56 -1.89
CA ILE A 132 -14.05 4.62 -2.83
C ILE A 132 -15.17 5.66 -2.99
N ASN A 133 -16.40 5.18 -3.18
CA ASN A 133 -17.59 6.01 -3.32
C ASN A 133 -17.87 6.82 -2.05
N TRP A 134 -17.65 6.26 -0.87
CA TRP A 134 -17.73 6.98 0.41
C TRP A 134 -16.71 8.10 0.46
N ALA A 135 -15.45 7.85 0.10
CA ALA A 135 -14.42 8.89 0.04
C ALA A 135 -14.78 10.03 -0.93
N ILE A 136 -15.39 9.73 -2.08
CA ILE A 136 -15.93 10.76 -2.99
C ILE A 136 -16.94 11.65 -2.25
N THR A 137 -17.89 11.06 -1.50
CA THR A 137 -18.85 11.85 -0.72
C THR A 137 -18.18 12.73 0.34
N ARG A 138 -17.03 12.31 0.88
CA ARG A 138 -16.27 13.10 1.87
C ARG A 138 -15.70 14.39 1.29
N VAL A 139 -15.30 14.39 0.02
CA VAL A 139 -14.83 15.62 -0.66
C VAL A 139 -15.95 16.66 -0.73
N TYR A 140 -17.16 16.25 -1.12
CA TYR A 140 -18.33 17.13 -1.13
C TYR A 140 -18.70 17.61 0.28
N ASN A 141 -18.66 16.72 1.28
CA ASN A 141 -18.94 17.08 2.67
C ASN A 141 -17.95 18.11 3.20
N ALA A 142 -16.65 17.96 2.94
CA ALA A 142 -15.64 18.90 3.39
C ALA A 142 -15.92 20.33 2.89
N VAL A 143 -16.24 20.48 1.60
CA VAL A 143 -16.59 21.78 1.00
C VAL A 143 -17.86 22.34 1.61
N HIS A 144 -18.93 21.53 1.68
CA HIS A 144 -20.20 21.97 2.25
C HIS A 144 -20.09 22.34 3.74
N HIS A 145 -19.32 21.55 4.50
CA HIS A 145 -19.08 21.78 5.92
C HIS A 145 -18.28 23.05 6.15
N TYR A 146 -17.24 23.29 5.36
CA TYR A 146 -16.48 24.53 5.43
C TYR A 146 -17.36 25.76 5.20
N LEU A 147 -18.28 25.68 4.22
CA LEU A 147 -19.18 26.77 3.82
C LEU A 147 -20.35 27.01 4.76
N THR A 148 -20.85 25.97 5.44
CA THR A 148 -22.14 26.00 6.18
C THR A 148 -22.05 25.54 7.63
N GLY A 149 -20.93 24.99 8.07
CA GLY A 149 -20.76 24.32 9.37
C GLY A 149 -21.44 22.95 9.46
N SER A 150 -21.81 22.36 8.32
CA SER A 150 -22.71 21.22 8.29
C SER A 150 -22.46 20.31 7.08
N ASP A 151 -22.63 18.99 7.21
CA ASP A 151 -22.37 18.05 6.09
C ASP A 151 -23.51 18.00 5.08
N LEU A 152 -23.19 17.81 3.79
CA LEU A 152 -24.17 17.64 2.70
C LEU A 152 -24.83 16.26 2.73
N PHE A 153 -24.04 15.22 3.01
CA PHE A 153 -24.44 13.82 3.07
C PHE A 153 -24.35 13.33 4.51
N ARG A 154 -25.46 12.85 5.09
CA ARG A 154 -25.53 12.42 6.50
C ARG A 154 -26.29 11.11 6.68
N GLY A 155 -25.83 10.29 7.63
CA GLY A 155 -26.52 9.06 8.05
C GLY A 155 -26.97 8.20 6.88
N THR A 156 -28.24 7.80 6.88
CA THR A 156 -28.84 6.95 5.85
C THR A 156 -28.77 7.54 4.44
N SER A 157 -28.80 8.88 4.29
CA SER A 157 -28.70 9.51 2.96
C SER A 157 -27.33 9.28 2.32
N ALA A 158 -26.25 9.37 3.10
CA ALA A 158 -24.90 9.12 2.61
C ALA A 158 -24.74 7.66 2.16
N LYS A 159 -25.23 6.72 2.97
CA LYS A 159 -25.25 5.29 2.67
C LYS A 159 -26.00 4.97 1.37
N THR A 160 -27.18 5.54 1.19
CA THR A 160 -27.98 5.35 -0.03
C THR A 160 -27.29 5.91 -1.27
N ILE A 161 -26.61 7.06 -1.16
CA ILE A 161 -25.86 7.63 -2.29
C ILE A 161 -24.68 6.74 -2.66
N VAL A 162 -23.92 6.24 -1.68
CA VAL A 162 -22.85 5.27 -1.91
C VAL A 162 -23.38 4.02 -2.60
N ARG A 163 -24.45 3.40 -2.05
CA ARG A 163 -25.06 2.20 -2.63
C ARG A 163 -25.55 2.43 -4.07
N ASN A 164 -26.11 3.60 -4.34
CA ASN A 164 -26.51 3.97 -5.69
C ASN A 164 -25.29 4.04 -6.61
N MET A 165 -24.20 4.70 -6.21
CA MET A 165 -22.96 4.76 -7.00
C MET A 165 -22.30 3.38 -7.19
N SER A 166 -22.47 2.45 -6.26
CA SER A 166 -21.97 1.08 -6.33
C SER A 166 -22.91 0.10 -7.03
N SER A 167 -24.06 0.56 -7.56
CA SER A 167 -25.09 -0.35 -8.06
C SER A 167 -24.66 -1.11 -9.32
N SER A 168 -25.10 -2.37 -9.43
CA SER A 168 -24.82 -3.26 -10.56
C SER A 168 -25.36 -2.74 -11.89
N VAL A 169 -26.31 -1.79 -11.87
CA VAL A 169 -26.82 -1.11 -13.06
C VAL A 169 -25.73 -0.22 -13.68
N GLY A 170 -24.89 0.41 -12.86
CA GLY A 170 -23.72 1.14 -13.34
C GLY A 170 -22.63 0.22 -13.92
N ALA A 171 -22.49 -0.98 -13.36
CA ALA A 171 -21.48 -1.98 -13.76
C ALA A 171 -21.68 -2.56 -15.18
N LEU A 172 -22.82 -2.28 -15.84
CA LEU A 172 -23.13 -2.73 -17.22
C LEU A 172 -22.47 -1.86 -18.32
N SER A 173 -21.27 -1.33 -18.07
CA SER A 173 -20.36 -0.65 -19.03
C SER A 173 -20.39 0.89 -19.10
N PHE A 174 -21.08 1.60 -18.22
CA PHE A 174 -21.06 3.08 -18.16
C PHE A 174 -20.92 3.63 -16.74
N GLU A 175 -20.14 2.95 -15.90
CA GLU A 175 -19.96 3.27 -14.48
C GLU A 175 -19.63 4.73 -14.20
N ALA A 176 -18.69 5.32 -14.95
CA ALA A 176 -18.28 6.70 -14.75
C ALA A 176 -19.43 7.69 -15.03
N ALA A 177 -20.17 7.48 -16.12
CA ALA A 177 -21.33 8.31 -16.47
C ALA A 177 -22.47 8.14 -15.44
N TYR A 178 -22.65 6.92 -14.94
CA TYR A 178 -23.65 6.63 -13.93
C TYR A 178 -23.31 7.28 -12.58
N ARG A 179 -22.05 7.21 -12.12
CA ARG A 179 -21.58 7.93 -10.93
C ARG A 179 -21.84 9.44 -11.04
N LYS A 180 -21.53 10.05 -12.20
CA LYS A 180 -21.86 11.45 -12.48
C LYS A 180 -23.36 11.73 -12.37
N MET A 181 -24.20 10.88 -12.95
CA MET A 181 -25.66 11.02 -12.89
C MET A 181 -26.16 11.02 -11.44
N VAL A 182 -25.69 10.09 -10.61
CA VAL A 182 -26.04 10.01 -9.18
C VAL A 182 -25.63 11.29 -8.43
N LEU A 183 -24.47 11.85 -8.76
CA LEU A 183 -23.92 13.04 -8.09
C LEU A 183 -24.45 14.37 -8.64
N GLN A 184 -25.04 14.41 -9.84
CA GLN A 184 -25.37 15.63 -10.56
C GLN A 184 -26.24 16.61 -9.75
N THR A 185 -27.30 16.11 -9.11
CA THR A 185 -28.20 16.95 -8.29
C THR A 185 -27.48 17.48 -7.05
N TRP A 186 -26.56 16.70 -6.48
CA TRP A 186 -25.80 17.08 -5.29
C TRP A 186 -24.71 18.11 -5.61
N GLU A 187 -24.06 17.98 -6.75
CA GLU A 187 -23.12 18.98 -7.25
C GLU A 187 -23.83 20.32 -7.51
N LYS A 188 -25.03 20.31 -8.10
CA LYS A 188 -25.83 21.54 -8.28
C LYS A 188 -26.17 22.20 -6.94
N LYS A 189 -26.54 21.42 -5.92
CA LYS A 189 -26.79 21.93 -4.57
C LYS A 189 -25.53 22.54 -3.96
N LEU A 190 -24.39 21.84 -4.08
CA LEU A 190 -23.11 22.34 -3.59
C LEU A 190 -22.70 23.64 -4.30
N ALA A 191 -22.90 23.73 -5.61
CA ALA A 191 -22.61 24.93 -6.40
C ALA A 191 -23.47 26.12 -5.96
N ALA A 192 -24.77 25.91 -5.72
CA ALA A 192 -25.66 26.95 -5.23
C ALA A 192 -25.24 27.47 -3.84
N VAL A 193 -24.78 26.57 -2.95
CA VAL A 193 -24.24 26.94 -1.64
C VAL A 193 -22.92 27.70 -1.79
N ALA A 194 -22.01 27.25 -2.65
CA ALA A 194 -20.72 27.93 -2.91
C ALA A 194 -20.92 29.36 -3.46
N GLN A 195 -21.90 29.54 -4.34
CA GLN A 195 -22.25 30.85 -4.89
C GLN A 195 -22.89 31.77 -3.85
N SER A 196 -23.82 31.27 -3.04
CA SER A 196 -24.59 32.08 -2.09
C SER A 196 -23.92 32.31 -0.73
N SER A 197 -22.99 31.44 -0.31
CA SER A 197 -22.34 31.57 0.99
C SER A 197 -21.48 32.84 1.07
N GLN A 198 -21.54 33.51 2.23
CA GLN A 198 -20.65 34.62 2.56
C GLN A 198 -19.19 34.14 2.59
N ARG A 199 -18.96 32.93 3.11
CA ARG A 199 -17.66 32.27 3.09
C ARG A 199 -17.40 31.68 1.70
N LYS A 200 -16.20 31.86 1.16
CA LYS A 200 -15.78 31.40 -0.16
C LYS A 200 -14.69 30.34 -0.05
N VAL A 201 -14.74 29.37 -0.98
CA VAL A 201 -13.67 28.39 -1.19
C VAL A 201 -12.96 28.76 -2.48
N THR A 202 -11.66 29.00 -2.38
CA THR A 202 -10.79 29.34 -3.52
C THR A 202 -10.24 28.10 -4.20
N GLN A 203 -9.96 27.04 -3.43
CA GLN A 203 -9.40 25.79 -3.94
C GLN A 203 -9.73 24.60 -3.02
N ILE A 204 -9.91 23.43 -3.64
CA ILE A 204 -10.00 22.12 -2.99
C ILE A 204 -8.68 21.39 -3.23
N ASN A 205 -7.91 21.18 -2.17
CA ASN A 205 -6.63 20.47 -2.19
C ASN A 205 -6.84 19.03 -1.73
N LEU A 206 -6.51 18.06 -2.58
CA LEU A 206 -6.65 16.63 -2.30
C LEU A 206 -5.29 15.96 -2.08
N ALA A 207 -5.14 15.32 -0.93
CA ALA A 207 -4.09 14.35 -0.65
C ALA A 207 -4.71 12.99 -0.30
N VAL A 208 -4.13 11.92 -0.81
CA VAL A 208 -4.66 10.56 -0.60
C VAL A 208 -3.54 9.63 -0.20
N PHE A 209 -3.79 8.81 0.81
CA PHE A 209 -2.92 7.75 1.26
C PHE A 209 -3.62 6.40 1.11
N GLY A 210 -2.84 5.36 0.82
CA GLY A 210 -3.36 4.01 0.83
C GLY A 210 -2.32 2.96 1.15
N PHE A 211 -2.73 1.80 1.65
CA PHE A 211 -1.88 0.62 1.83
C PHE A 211 -2.56 -0.61 1.22
N SER A 212 -1.83 -1.47 0.51
CA SER A 212 -2.34 -2.74 0.01
C SER A 212 -3.51 -2.54 -0.97
N ARG A 213 -4.66 -3.19 -0.72
CA ARG A 213 -5.93 -2.92 -1.40
C ARG A 213 -6.42 -1.50 -1.19
N GLY A 214 -6.15 -0.87 -0.06
CA GLY A 214 -6.38 0.55 0.15
C GLY A 214 -5.53 1.44 -0.77
N SER A 215 -4.32 1.01 -1.18
CA SER A 215 -3.59 1.71 -2.26
C SER A 215 -4.27 1.53 -3.61
N ALA A 216 -4.85 0.37 -3.89
CA ALA A 216 -5.63 0.16 -5.10
C ALA A 216 -6.90 1.04 -5.07
N GLU A 217 -7.58 1.13 -3.92
CA GLU A 217 -8.72 2.05 -3.71
C GLU A 217 -8.30 3.51 -3.89
N ALA A 218 -7.13 3.92 -3.39
CA ALA A 218 -6.61 5.26 -3.58
C ALA A 218 -6.33 5.59 -5.07
N ARG A 219 -5.78 4.63 -5.83
CA ARG A 219 -5.55 4.76 -7.28
C ARG A 219 -6.87 4.79 -8.05
N ALA A 220 -7.82 3.92 -7.71
CA ALA A 220 -9.15 3.91 -8.28
C ALA A 220 -9.91 5.20 -7.96
N PHE A 221 -9.83 5.70 -6.73
CA PHE A 221 -10.35 6.99 -6.31
C PHE A 221 -9.79 8.11 -7.19
N ALA A 222 -8.48 8.18 -7.39
CA ALA A 222 -7.88 9.23 -8.21
C ALA A 222 -8.43 9.23 -9.65
N ASN A 223 -8.58 8.05 -10.23
CA ASN A 223 -9.17 7.89 -11.56
C ASN A 223 -10.66 8.24 -11.59
N TRP A 224 -11.46 7.71 -10.67
CA TRP A 224 -12.91 7.92 -10.64
C TRP A 224 -13.27 9.35 -10.28
N PHE A 225 -12.51 9.97 -9.38
CA PHE A 225 -12.70 11.36 -9.02
C PHE A 225 -12.32 12.28 -10.18
N THR A 226 -11.22 11.99 -10.91
CA THR A 226 -10.86 12.67 -12.16
C THR A 226 -11.98 12.56 -13.19
N ASP A 227 -12.63 11.40 -13.29
CA ASP A 227 -13.79 11.26 -14.16
C ASP A 227 -14.91 12.20 -13.75
N ILE A 228 -15.22 12.30 -12.45
CA ILE A 228 -16.35 13.08 -11.91
C ILE A 228 -16.18 14.58 -12.11
N VAL A 229 -15.01 15.14 -11.80
CA VAL A 229 -14.76 16.58 -11.88
C VAL A 229 -14.84 17.10 -13.32
N LYS A 230 -15.22 18.37 -13.46
CA LYS A 230 -15.25 19.02 -14.77
C LYS A 230 -13.85 19.46 -15.15
N GLN A 231 -13.45 19.20 -16.38
CA GLN A 231 -12.23 19.75 -16.94
C GLN A 231 -12.53 21.11 -17.55
N ASN A 232 -11.78 22.14 -17.16
CA ASN A 232 -11.95 23.51 -17.63
C ASN A 232 -10.58 24.18 -17.79
N ASP A 233 -10.27 24.74 -18.96
CA ASP A 233 -9.03 25.49 -19.26
C ASP A 233 -7.72 24.84 -18.74
N GLY A 234 -7.61 23.52 -18.84
CA GLY A 234 -6.44 22.76 -18.38
C GLY A 234 -6.41 22.43 -16.88
N GLY A 235 -7.41 22.88 -16.11
CA GLY A 235 -7.64 22.53 -14.71
C GLY A 235 -8.87 21.67 -14.47
N PHE A 236 -9.14 21.38 -13.20
CA PHE A 236 -10.30 20.58 -12.76
C PHE A 236 -11.15 21.36 -11.77
N GLU A 237 -12.46 21.17 -11.84
CA GLU A 237 -13.42 21.85 -10.98
C GLU A 237 -14.46 20.91 -10.41
N LEU A 238 -14.83 21.16 -9.15
CA LEU A 238 -15.98 20.57 -8.49
C LEU A 238 -16.94 21.67 -8.07
N ALA A 239 -18.17 21.66 -8.57
CA ALA A 239 -19.19 22.66 -8.23
C ALA A 239 -18.73 24.13 -8.47
N GLY A 240 -17.88 24.35 -9.48
CA GLY A 240 -17.31 25.66 -9.83
C GLY A 240 -16.12 26.10 -8.96
N ILE A 241 -15.55 25.19 -8.18
CA ILE A 241 -14.37 25.43 -7.33
C ILE A 241 -13.19 24.64 -7.89
N SER A 242 -12.03 25.28 -8.02
CA SER A 242 -10.81 24.63 -8.51
C SER A 242 -10.39 23.46 -7.60
N VAL A 243 -9.99 22.35 -8.22
CA VAL A 243 -9.50 21.12 -7.59
C VAL A 243 -8.04 20.92 -7.92
N ARG A 244 -7.23 20.65 -6.90
CA ARG A 244 -5.81 20.32 -7.01
C ARG A 244 -5.53 18.99 -6.32
N PHE A 245 -5.16 17.96 -7.08
CA PHE A 245 -4.73 16.68 -6.53
C PHE A 245 -3.20 16.68 -6.43
N TYR A 246 -2.69 17.11 -5.28
CA TYR A 246 -1.27 17.44 -5.13
C TYR A 246 -0.41 16.30 -4.57
N PHE A 247 -1.02 15.29 -3.91
CA PHE A 247 -0.23 14.22 -3.29
C PHE A 247 -0.97 12.87 -3.23
N LEU A 248 -0.33 11.82 -3.71
CA LEU A 248 -0.75 10.42 -3.57
C LEU A 248 0.39 9.59 -2.94
N GLY A 249 0.21 9.16 -1.69
CA GLY A 249 1.18 8.34 -0.96
C GLY A 249 0.69 6.90 -0.78
N ILE A 250 1.28 5.95 -1.49
CA ILE A 250 0.81 4.56 -1.52
C ILE A 250 1.87 3.57 -1.04
N PHE A 251 1.43 2.59 -0.25
CA PHE A 251 2.25 1.49 0.27
C PHE A 251 1.84 0.17 -0.38
N ASP A 252 2.77 -0.42 -1.11
CA ASP A 252 2.78 -1.78 -1.64
C ASP A 252 1.44 -2.22 -2.26
N THR A 253 0.97 -1.47 -3.26
CA THR A 253 -0.31 -1.69 -3.93
C THR A 253 -0.56 -3.15 -4.34
N VAL A 254 -1.70 -3.70 -3.92
CA VAL A 254 -2.21 -5.02 -4.33
C VAL A 254 -3.65 -4.84 -4.81
N ALA A 255 -3.91 -5.05 -6.10
CA ALA A 255 -5.24 -4.88 -6.70
C ALA A 255 -6.05 -6.20 -6.81
N SER A 256 -5.40 -7.35 -6.59
CA SER A 256 -5.99 -8.64 -6.89
C SER A 256 -6.72 -9.31 -5.72
N VAL A 257 -7.60 -10.25 -6.05
CA VAL A 257 -8.29 -11.20 -5.16
C VAL A 257 -7.82 -12.62 -5.42
N GLY A 258 -7.81 -13.45 -4.39
CA GLY A 258 -7.42 -14.87 -4.51
C GLY A 258 -5.99 -15.07 -5.04
N ALA A 259 -5.74 -16.21 -5.70
CA ALA A 259 -4.48 -16.53 -6.37
C ALA A 259 -4.66 -16.32 -7.89
N PRO A 260 -4.48 -15.08 -8.40
CA PRO A 260 -4.84 -14.71 -9.77
C PRO A 260 -4.16 -15.58 -10.84
N ASN A 261 -2.94 -16.01 -10.55
CA ASN A 261 -2.09 -16.76 -11.49
C ASN A 261 -2.52 -18.22 -11.71
N LEU A 262 -3.59 -18.67 -11.04
CA LEU A 262 -4.11 -20.03 -11.22
C LEU A 262 -5.06 -20.16 -12.39
N VAL A 263 -5.53 -19.03 -12.95
CA VAL A 263 -6.44 -19.00 -14.09
C VAL A 263 -5.77 -18.21 -15.22
N SER A 264 -5.39 -18.91 -16.30
CA SER A 264 -4.77 -18.29 -17.47
C SER A 264 -5.67 -17.21 -18.07
N GLY A 265 -5.14 -16.00 -18.26
CA GLY A 265 -5.89 -14.86 -18.82
C GLY A 265 -6.63 -14.00 -17.79
N TRP A 266 -6.55 -14.32 -16.50
CA TRP A 266 -7.15 -13.54 -15.42
C TRP A 266 -6.05 -13.01 -14.47
N ASP A 267 -5.92 -11.70 -14.35
CA ASP A 267 -4.99 -11.03 -13.42
C ASP A 267 -5.55 -10.91 -11.99
N GLY A 268 -6.79 -11.37 -11.81
CA GLY A 268 -7.55 -11.35 -10.56
C GLY A 268 -7.78 -9.98 -9.98
N HIS A 269 -7.66 -8.91 -10.77
CA HIS A 269 -8.10 -7.59 -10.33
C HIS A 269 -9.57 -7.62 -9.93
N MET A 270 -9.89 -6.88 -8.87
CA MET A 270 -11.29 -6.65 -8.51
C MET A 270 -11.98 -5.88 -9.63
N ALA A 271 -13.29 -6.04 -9.76
CA ALA A 271 -14.06 -5.31 -10.77
C ALA A 271 -13.82 -3.79 -10.70
N TRP A 272 -13.67 -3.23 -9.50
CA TRP A 272 -13.39 -1.81 -9.28
C TRP A 272 -11.92 -1.41 -9.48
N ALA A 273 -11.00 -2.37 -9.62
CA ALA A 273 -9.58 -2.17 -9.81
C ALA A 273 -9.10 -2.45 -11.24
N ASP A 274 -9.86 -3.25 -12.01
CA ASP A 274 -9.52 -3.59 -13.39
C ASP A 274 -9.48 -2.32 -14.27
N GLY A 275 -8.38 -2.17 -15.00
CA GLY A 275 -8.16 -1.05 -15.92
C GLY A 275 -7.99 0.33 -15.27
N VAL A 276 -8.03 0.48 -13.95
CA VAL A 276 -7.99 1.80 -13.25
C VAL A 276 -6.81 1.96 -12.29
N MET A 277 -5.77 1.13 -12.43
CA MET A 277 -4.56 1.23 -11.62
C MET A 277 -3.57 2.29 -12.13
N ALA A 278 -3.67 2.79 -13.37
CA ALA A 278 -2.78 3.87 -13.81
C ALA A 278 -2.91 5.12 -12.91
N ILE A 279 -1.82 5.83 -12.62
CA ILE A 279 -1.91 7.11 -11.92
C ILE A 279 -2.34 8.18 -12.93
N PRO A 280 -3.48 8.88 -12.72
CA PRO A 280 -3.92 9.89 -13.66
C PRO A 280 -2.98 11.10 -13.61
N ALA A 281 -2.80 11.77 -14.76
CA ALA A 281 -1.95 12.96 -14.88
C ALA A 281 -2.40 14.14 -14.00
N THR A 282 -3.61 14.06 -13.44
CA THR A 282 -4.17 15.01 -12.49
C THR A 282 -3.48 14.99 -11.13
N VAL A 283 -2.80 13.89 -10.80
CA VAL A 283 -2.01 13.74 -9.57
C VAL A 283 -0.63 14.35 -9.81
N GLU A 284 -0.33 15.46 -9.13
CA GLU A 284 0.94 16.18 -9.30
C GLU A 284 2.15 15.39 -8.79
N GLN A 285 2.00 14.73 -7.64
CA GLN A 285 3.06 13.93 -7.02
C GLN A 285 2.49 12.62 -6.51
N CYS A 286 3.08 11.51 -6.97
CA CYS A 286 2.80 10.18 -6.44
C CYS A 286 4.10 9.55 -5.91
N ILE A 287 4.04 9.06 -4.67
CA ILE A 287 5.10 8.34 -3.99
C ILE A 287 4.61 6.93 -3.72
N HIS A 288 5.34 5.93 -4.22
CA HIS A 288 4.95 4.53 -4.07
C HIS A 288 6.06 3.71 -3.41
N TYR A 289 5.80 3.22 -2.20
CA TYR A 289 6.72 2.35 -1.47
C TYR A 289 6.39 0.89 -1.74
N VAL A 290 7.38 0.06 -2.08
CA VAL A 290 7.18 -1.34 -2.50
C VAL A 290 7.98 -2.29 -1.63
N ALA A 291 7.37 -3.39 -1.20
CA ALA A 291 8.02 -4.43 -0.42
C ALA A 291 8.89 -5.34 -1.29
N LEU A 292 10.16 -5.50 -0.91
CA LEU A 292 11.12 -6.32 -1.65
C LEU A 292 10.90 -7.83 -1.49
N HIS A 293 10.47 -8.27 -0.31
CA HIS A 293 10.58 -9.68 0.06
C HIS A 293 9.24 -10.43 0.07
N GLU A 294 8.10 -9.77 -0.20
CA GLU A 294 6.76 -10.39 -0.15
C GLU A 294 6.65 -11.67 -1.00
N GLN A 295 6.35 -12.79 -0.32
CA GLN A 295 6.34 -14.15 -0.90
C GLN A 295 4.95 -14.76 -1.09
N ARG A 296 3.83 -14.10 -0.83
CA ARG A 296 2.48 -14.67 -1.03
C ARG A 296 1.95 -14.47 -2.44
N ALA A 297 1.36 -15.50 -3.03
CA ALA A 297 0.90 -15.54 -4.41
C ALA A 297 -0.34 -14.67 -4.60
N CYS A 298 -1.12 -14.52 -3.54
CA CYS A 298 -2.26 -13.64 -3.47
C CYS A 298 -1.92 -12.15 -3.23
N PHE A 299 -0.64 -11.78 -3.17
CA PHE A 299 -0.16 -10.41 -2.99
C PHE A 299 0.77 -9.92 -4.13
N PRO A 300 0.34 -10.01 -5.41
CA PRO A 300 1.09 -9.41 -6.51
C PRO A 300 1.12 -7.88 -6.38
N ALA A 301 2.24 -7.27 -6.73
CA ALA A 301 2.41 -5.82 -6.69
C ALA A 301 1.89 -5.15 -7.97
N GLU A 302 1.28 -3.97 -7.84
CA GLU A 302 0.99 -3.08 -8.96
C GLU A 302 2.06 -2.00 -9.08
N ALA A 303 2.94 -2.10 -10.06
CA ALA A 303 3.87 -1.02 -10.38
C ALA A 303 3.11 0.24 -10.86
N ALA A 304 3.75 1.39 -10.74
CA ALA A 304 3.25 2.66 -11.25
C ALA A 304 4.32 3.38 -12.09
N SER A 305 3.88 4.00 -13.18
CA SER A 305 4.73 4.78 -14.09
C SER A 305 4.61 6.27 -13.76
N ASN A 306 5.69 7.03 -14.02
CA ASN A 306 5.77 8.47 -13.75
C ASN A 306 5.59 8.84 -12.27
N VAL A 307 6.06 7.98 -11.37
CA VAL A 307 6.00 8.19 -9.92
C VAL A 307 7.38 8.02 -9.30
N LYS A 308 7.58 8.56 -8.08
CA LYS A 308 8.76 8.22 -7.26
C LYS A 308 8.49 6.88 -6.59
N GLN A 309 9.03 5.81 -7.15
CA GLN A 309 8.88 4.45 -6.63
C GLN A 309 10.12 4.06 -5.82
N ILE A 310 9.92 3.72 -4.54
CA ILE A 310 10.99 3.40 -3.59
C ILE A 310 10.78 1.99 -3.05
N VAL A 311 11.83 1.18 -3.00
CA VAL A 311 11.76 -0.18 -2.45
C VAL A 311 12.24 -0.22 -1.00
N TYR A 312 11.55 -1.00 -0.16
CA TYR A 312 11.92 -1.21 1.24
C TYR A 312 12.13 -2.70 1.54
N PRO A 313 13.12 -3.05 2.38
CA PRO A 313 13.31 -4.40 2.82
C PRO A 313 12.17 -4.79 3.75
N GLY A 314 11.58 -5.95 3.47
CA GLY A 314 10.51 -6.53 4.27
C GLY A 314 9.42 -7.14 3.41
N MET A 315 8.46 -7.76 4.07
CA MET A 315 7.20 -8.21 3.49
C MET A 315 6.21 -7.06 3.32
N HIS A 316 5.00 -7.36 2.85
CA HIS A 316 3.94 -6.38 2.62
C HIS A 316 3.63 -5.47 3.84
N SER A 317 3.41 -6.07 5.01
CA SER A 317 3.09 -5.32 6.25
C SER A 317 4.33 -4.81 6.98
N ASP A 318 5.53 -5.24 6.57
CA ASP A 318 6.79 -4.58 6.96
C ASP A 318 6.95 -3.23 6.27
N VAL A 319 6.22 -2.98 5.17
CA VAL A 319 6.18 -1.67 4.49
C VAL A 319 4.96 -0.85 4.88
N GLY A 320 3.78 -1.48 4.91
CA GLY A 320 2.54 -0.77 5.20
C GLY A 320 2.11 -0.73 6.66
N GLY A 321 2.77 -1.47 7.56
CA GLY A 321 2.29 -1.72 8.93
C GLY A 321 1.23 -2.81 8.98
N GLY A 322 0.85 -3.23 10.19
CA GLY A 322 -0.15 -4.30 10.39
C GLY A 322 0.29 -5.48 11.26
N TYR A 323 1.59 -5.61 11.54
CA TYR A 323 2.12 -6.63 12.46
C TYR A 323 2.02 -6.17 13.91
N LEU A 324 1.84 -7.09 14.85
CA LEU A 324 1.98 -6.79 16.28
C LEU A 324 3.43 -6.46 16.62
N PRO A 325 3.69 -5.68 17.69
CA PRO A 325 5.02 -5.65 18.28
C PRO A 325 5.47 -7.09 18.60
N THR A 326 6.70 -7.40 18.25
CA THR A 326 7.34 -8.71 18.47
C THR A 326 6.64 -9.92 17.84
N GLU A 327 5.73 -9.72 16.89
CA GLU A 327 5.14 -10.82 16.13
C GLU A 327 6.26 -11.65 15.48
N GLN A 328 6.15 -12.99 15.53
CA GLN A 328 7.22 -13.88 15.05
C GLN A 328 8.60 -13.63 15.69
N GLY A 329 8.64 -13.07 16.91
CA GLY A 329 9.87 -12.82 17.66
C GLY A 329 10.78 -11.76 17.04
N LYS A 330 10.24 -10.87 16.19
CA LYS A 330 10.98 -9.76 15.60
C LYS A 330 11.26 -8.67 16.63
N LEU A 331 12.40 -7.99 16.53
CA LEU A 331 12.84 -7.05 17.56
C LEU A 331 12.07 -5.72 17.51
N ALA A 332 11.66 -5.29 16.32
CA ALA A 332 10.91 -4.06 16.11
C ALA A 332 10.10 -4.12 14.81
N GLN A 333 9.09 -3.26 14.71
CA GLN A 333 8.34 -3.07 13.47
C GLN A 333 9.17 -2.23 12.49
N CYS A 334 9.78 -2.88 11.50
CA CYS A 334 10.55 -2.17 10.47
C CYS A 334 9.68 -1.23 9.61
N SER A 335 8.35 -1.38 9.64
CA SER A 335 7.37 -0.48 9.02
C SER A 335 7.37 0.95 9.54
N GLN A 336 7.99 1.19 10.71
CA GLN A 336 8.25 2.54 11.22
C GLN A 336 9.17 3.37 10.30
N ILE A 337 10.07 2.72 9.54
CA ILE A 337 10.96 3.39 8.58
C ILE A 337 10.16 3.99 7.41
N PRO A 338 9.41 3.21 6.61
CA PRO A 338 8.58 3.77 5.54
C PRO A 338 7.46 4.68 6.06
N LEU A 339 7.00 4.54 7.31
CA LEU A 339 6.09 5.51 7.92
C LEU A 339 6.72 6.90 8.00
N ASN A 340 7.89 7.02 8.61
CA ASN A 340 8.59 8.30 8.79
C ASN A 340 9.01 8.89 7.44
N ASP A 341 9.43 8.07 6.49
CA ASP A 341 9.76 8.54 5.14
C ASP A 341 8.52 9.03 4.38
N MET A 342 7.36 8.37 4.50
CA MET A 342 6.12 8.86 3.86
C MET A 342 5.62 10.13 4.53
N HIS A 343 5.72 10.22 5.86
CA HIS A 343 5.40 11.44 6.61
C HIS A 343 6.25 12.62 6.12
N PHE A 344 7.56 12.43 5.96
CA PHE A 344 8.47 13.44 5.40
C PHE A 344 8.05 13.87 3.98
N GLU A 345 7.80 12.91 3.09
CA GLU A 345 7.37 13.19 1.71
C GLU A 345 6.05 13.97 1.66
N ALA A 346 5.08 13.59 2.49
CA ALA A 346 3.79 14.25 2.60
C ALA A 346 3.92 15.68 3.16
N ILE A 347 4.68 15.86 4.24
CA ILE A 347 4.86 17.18 4.86
C ILE A 347 5.60 18.13 3.91
N ARG A 348 6.57 17.59 3.14
CA ARG A 348 7.31 18.31 2.10
C ARG A 348 6.41 18.75 0.94
N ALA A 349 5.45 17.91 0.56
CA ALA A 349 4.44 18.23 -0.44
C ALA A 349 3.34 19.21 0.08
N GLY A 350 3.38 19.58 1.36
CA GLY A 350 2.43 20.51 1.96
C GLY A 350 1.18 19.85 2.54
N VAL A 351 1.16 18.53 2.73
CA VAL A 351 0.04 17.85 3.39
C VAL A 351 -0.08 18.35 4.84
N PRO A 352 -1.30 18.69 5.32
CA PRO A 352 -1.56 19.12 6.70
C PRO A 352 -1.43 17.98 7.74
N LEU A 353 -0.22 17.45 7.91
CA LEU A 353 0.15 16.52 8.98
C LEU A 353 0.86 17.27 10.11
N MET A 354 0.78 16.79 11.35
CA MET A 354 1.61 17.27 12.46
C MET A 354 3.10 17.17 12.10
N SER A 355 3.89 18.15 12.51
CA SER A 355 5.34 18.09 12.49
C SER A 355 5.87 17.00 13.43
N ILE A 356 7.15 16.63 13.27
CA ILE A 356 7.77 15.64 14.16
C ILE A 356 7.81 16.11 15.62
N ASP A 357 7.97 17.41 15.86
CA ASP A 357 7.95 17.99 17.20
C ASP A 357 6.56 17.91 17.83
N GLU A 358 5.51 18.20 17.05
CA GLU A 358 4.12 18.00 17.48
C GLU A 358 3.85 16.51 17.77
N ILE A 359 4.24 15.60 16.87
CA ILE A 359 4.14 14.14 17.08
C ILE A 359 4.84 13.71 18.38
N ASN A 360 6.05 14.18 18.62
CA ASN A 360 6.84 13.87 19.82
C ASN A 360 6.23 14.43 21.11
N SER A 361 5.36 15.44 21.01
CA SER A 361 4.61 15.99 22.15
C SER A 361 3.37 15.15 22.51
N HIS A 362 2.96 14.21 21.65
CA HIS A 362 1.83 13.30 21.87
C HIS A 362 2.36 11.89 22.21
N GLY A 363 2.14 11.41 23.44
CA GLY A 363 2.72 10.15 23.93
C GLY A 363 2.48 8.93 23.03
N ASP A 364 1.24 8.74 22.57
CA ASP A 364 0.89 7.61 21.71
C ASP A 364 1.50 7.73 20.31
N LEU A 365 1.46 8.92 19.71
CA LEU A 365 2.03 9.17 18.38
C LEU A 365 3.55 9.07 18.40
N LYS A 366 4.20 9.60 19.44
CA LYS A 366 5.65 9.44 19.66
C LYS A 366 6.03 7.97 19.62
N THR A 367 5.26 7.12 20.29
CA THR A 367 5.51 5.66 20.29
C THR A 367 5.23 5.06 18.90
N ALA A 368 4.13 5.46 18.26
CA ALA A 368 3.73 4.98 16.95
C ALA A 368 4.68 5.36 15.80
N PHE A 369 5.50 6.41 15.97
CA PHE A 369 6.50 6.89 15.00
C PHE A 369 7.95 6.57 15.39
N HIS A 370 8.18 6.00 16.57
CA HIS A 370 9.52 5.77 17.10
C HIS A 370 10.28 4.67 16.33
N ILE A 371 11.47 5.02 15.81
CA ILE A 371 12.43 4.05 15.27
C ILE A 371 13.54 3.81 16.31
N PRO A 372 13.70 2.57 16.82
CA PRO A 372 14.84 2.22 17.66
C PRO A 372 16.17 2.41 16.93
N LYS A 373 17.22 2.85 17.62
CA LYS A 373 18.54 3.09 17.02
C LYS A 373 19.14 1.82 16.42
N GLU A 374 18.88 0.68 17.04
CA GLU A 374 19.32 -0.64 16.60
C GLU A 374 18.68 -0.99 15.25
N LEU A 375 17.39 -0.68 15.08
CA LEU A 375 16.70 -0.86 13.79
C LEU A 375 17.29 0.07 12.72
N THR A 376 17.53 1.35 13.03
CA THR A 376 18.18 2.28 12.08
C THR A 376 19.56 1.78 11.65
N ALA A 377 20.38 1.32 12.60
CA ALA A 377 21.70 0.78 12.30
C ALA A 377 21.64 -0.48 11.43
N ALA A 378 20.80 -1.46 11.81
CA ALA A 378 20.64 -2.70 11.05
C ALA A 378 20.11 -2.44 9.64
N TYR A 379 19.16 -1.51 9.49
CA TYR A 379 18.62 -1.11 8.19
C TYR A 379 19.67 -0.48 7.26
N ASN A 380 20.48 0.45 7.78
CA ASN A 380 21.54 1.07 6.99
C ASN A 380 22.66 0.07 6.64
N GLN A 381 22.98 -0.83 7.56
CA GLN A 381 23.94 -1.91 7.32
C GLN A 381 23.43 -2.92 6.28
N PHE A 382 22.14 -3.25 6.27
CA PHE A 382 21.53 -4.09 5.24
C PHE A 382 21.81 -3.53 3.84
N TRP A 383 21.52 -2.24 3.62
CA TRP A 383 21.74 -1.62 2.31
C TRP A 383 23.21 -1.53 1.92
N THR A 384 24.10 -1.28 2.89
CA THR A 384 25.54 -1.23 2.64
C THR A 384 26.10 -2.61 2.29
N ALA A 385 25.59 -3.66 2.94
CA ALA A 385 26.13 -5.02 2.83
C ALA A 385 25.51 -5.84 1.69
N CYS A 386 24.27 -5.53 1.25
CA CYS A 386 23.54 -6.43 0.34
C CYS A 386 24.20 -6.60 -1.03
N GLY A 387 25.07 -5.68 -1.47
CA GLY A 387 25.83 -5.81 -2.72
C GLY A 387 24.98 -5.77 -3.98
N LEU A 388 23.73 -5.28 -3.89
CA LEU A 388 22.80 -5.13 -5.00
C LEU A 388 22.75 -3.68 -5.49
N ALA A 389 22.32 -3.48 -6.73
CA ALA A 389 22.25 -2.15 -7.34
C ALA A 389 21.18 -1.27 -6.67
N SER A 390 21.47 0.03 -6.53
CA SER A 390 20.61 1.01 -5.87
C SER A 390 19.40 1.47 -6.70
N GLY A 391 19.29 1.01 -7.95
CA GLY A 391 18.18 1.32 -8.83
C GLY A 391 18.15 0.48 -10.08
N GLY A 392 17.03 0.52 -10.79
CA GLY A 392 16.78 -0.30 -11.95
C GLY A 392 15.30 -0.56 -12.17
N ARG A 393 14.97 -1.54 -13.01
CA ARG A 393 13.57 -1.97 -13.19
C ARG A 393 13.10 -2.63 -11.90
N LEU A 394 11.91 -2.26 -11.42
CA LEU A 394 11.36 -2.81 -10.17
C LEU A 394 11.40 -4.34 -10.12
N ARG A 395 11.02 -4.99 -11.24
CA ARG A 395 11.01 -6.45 -11.35
C ARG A 395 12.39 -7.06 -11.15
N ASP A 396 13.44 -6.43 -11.65
CA ASP A 396 14.80 -6.97 -11.54
C ASP A 396 15.33 -6.81 -10.12
N ILE A 397 15.07 -5.65 -9.49
CA ILE A 397 15.40 -5.41 -8.08
C ILE A 397 14.73 -6.45 -7.18
N VAL A 398 13.41 -6.63 -7.30
CA VAL A 398 12.65 -7.61 -6.49
C VAL A 398 13.17 -9.04 -6.72
N ARG A 399 13.55 -9.41 -7.94
CA ARG A 399 14.13 -10.74 -8.24
C ARG A 399 15.46 -10.96 -7.53
N GLN A 400 16.37 -9.99 -7.58
CA GLN A 400 17.67 -10.09 -6.92
C GLN A 400 17.52 -10.20 -5.39
N HIS A 401 16.63 -9.42 -4.79
CA HIS A 401 16.34 -9.53 -3.36
C HIS A 401 15.61 -10.84 -3.00
N THR A 402 14.79 -11.38 -3.91
CA THR A 402 14.20 -12.72 -3.74
C THR A 402 15.28 -13.80 -3.67
N HIS A 403 16.35 -13.70 -4.47
CA HIS A 403 17.48 -14.63 -4.39
C HIS A 403 18.11 -14.63 -3.00
N GLN A 404 18.37 -13.45 -2.44
CA GLN A 404 18.92 -13.34 -1.08
C GLN A 404 17.97 -13.95 -0.04
N TYR A 405 16.67 -13.66 -0.11
CA TYR A 405 15.71 -14.24 0.82
C TYR A 405 15.65 -15.78 0.73
N VAL A 406 15.71 -16.34 -0.47
CA VAL A 406 15.73 -17.79 -0.71
C VAL A 406 17.04 -18.43 -0.25
N GLN A 407 18.18 -17.76 -0.42
CA GLN A 407 19.47 -18.21 0.14
C GLN A 407 19.46 -18.25 1.67
N TRP A 408 18.87 -17.23 2.31
CA TRP A 408 18.69 -17.19 3.77
C TRP A 408 17.84 -18.36 4.27
N ARG A 409 16.71 -18.64 3.59
CA ARG A 409 15.88 -19.85 3.82
C ARG A 409 16.68 -21.14 3.68
N GLY A 410 17.45 -21.29 2.61
CA GLY A 410 18.31 -22.45 2.39
C GLY A 410 19.33 -22.69 3.50
N GLY A 411 19.73 -21.63 4.20
CA GLY A 411 20.55 -21.70 5.41
C GLY A 411 19.88 -22.38 6.60
N MET A 412 18.55 -22.30 6.72
CA MET A 412 17.77 -22.96 7.76
C MET A 412 17.51 -24.43 7.46
N LEU A 413 17.75 -24.89 6.23
CA LEU A 413 17.68 -26.31 5.86
C LEU A 413 18.99 -27.07 6.15
N VAL A 414 20.05 -26.37 6.56
CA VAL A 414 21.34 -26.99 6.91
C VAL A 414 21.24 -27.69 8.27
N ALA A 415 21.73 -28.93 8.34
CA ALA A 415 21.77 -29.71 9.58
C ALA A 415 22.46 -28.92 10.71
N GLY A 416 21.79 -28.81 11.86
CA GLY A 416 22.27 -28.06 13.01
C GLY A 416 22.10 -26.54 12.94
N LYS A 417 21.56 -25.98 11.84
CA LYS A 417 21.25 -24.54 11.68
C LYS A 417 19.77 -24.25 11.48
N GLY A 418 18.93 -25.25 11.81
CA GLY A 418 17.49 -25.23 11.64
C GLY A 418 16.78 -24.11 12.38
N LEU A 419 15.51 -23.90 12.03
CA LEU A 419 14.65 -22.86 12.61
C LEU A 419 14.66 -22.83 14.16
N SER A 420 14.77 -23.98 14.83
CA SER A 420 14.85 -24.06 16.31
C SER A 420 16.10 -23.40 16.92
N THR A 421 17.15 -23.23 16.12
CA THR A 421 18.41 -22.58 16.54
C THR A 421 18.37 -21.05 16.40
N ARG A 422 17.33 -20.51 15.77
CA ARG A 422 17.18 -19.07 15.52
C ARG A 422 16.56 -18.35 16.70
N ARG A 423 17.06 -17.16 17.00
CA ARG A 423 16.57 -16.32 18.12
C ARG A 423 15.10 -15.95 17.93
N PHE A 424 14.74 -15.39 16.76
CA PHE A 424 13.36 -14.98 16.48
C PHE A 424 12.35 -16.12 16.67
N PHE A 425 12.72 -17.35 16.30
CA PHE A 425 11.85 -18.52 16.49
C PHE A 425 11.70 -18.88 17.97
N ARG A 426 12.76 -18.83 18.77
CA ARG A 426 12.67 -19.11 20.22
C ARG A 426 11.84 -18.05 20.95
N ASP A 427 11.97 -16.79 20.53
CA ASP A 427 11.33 -15.65 21.16
C ASP A 427 9.87 -15.45 20.68
N SER A 428 9.48 -16.15 19.60
CA SER A 428 8.12 -16.16 19.05
C SER A 428 7.10 -16.75 20.02
N SER A 429 5.83 -16.33 19.91
CA SER A 429 4.70 -16.97 20.60
C SER A 429 4.50 -18.43 20.15
N ASP A 430 3.79 -19.25 20.94
CA ASP A 430 3.48 -20.64 20.57
C ASP A 430 2.75 -20.74 19.21
N VAL A 431 1.85 -19.79 18.95
CA VAL A 431 1.11 -19.69 17.69
C VAL A 431 2.07 -19.42 16.53
N ASP A 432 2.91 -18.40 16.65
CA ASP A 432 3.88 -18.03 15.62
C ASP A 432 4.89 -19.15 15.38
N ARG A 433 5.39 -19.81 16.42
CA ARG A 433 6.28 -20.98 16.28
C ARG A 433 5.61 -22.10 15.49
N GLY A 434 4.33 -22.37 15.78
CA GLY A 434 3.55 -23.36 15.04
C GLY A 434 3.42 -23.01 13.55
N GLN A 435 3.16 -21.74 13.23
CA GLN A 435 3.05 -21.24 11.86
C GLN A 435 4.39 -21.28 11.12
N LEU A 436 5.46 -20.76 11.73
CA LEU A 436 6.81 -20.76 11.17
C LEU A 436 7.31 -22.19 10.92
N ARG A 437 7.05 -23.12 11.84
CA ARG A 437 7.39 -24.54 11.68
C ARG A 437 6.69 -25.14 10.47
N LYS A 438 5.37 -24.96 10.35
CA LYS A 438 4.59 -25.47 9.21
C LYS A 438 5.10 -24.92 7.88
N ALA A 439 5.45 -23.63 7.83
CA ALA A 439 6.02 -23.01 6.65
C ALA A 439 7.37 -23.64 6.25
N GLU A 440 8.24 -23.90 7.23
CA GLU A 440 9.54 -24.53 6.99
C GLU A 440 9.39 -26.00 6.56
N ASP A 441 8.50 -26.75 7.22
CA ASP A 441 8.22 -28.15 6.88
C ASP A 441 7.64 -28.28 5.45
N ASP A 442 6.78 -27.33 5.03
CA ASP A 442 6.26 -27.25 3.67
C ASP A 442 7.35 -26.94 2.64
N LEU A 443 8.30 -26.03 2.95
CA LEU A 443 9.46 -25.78 2.10
C LEU A 443 10.34 -27.03 1.97
N GLU A 444 10.65 -27.70 3.08
CA GLU A 444 11.45 -28.92 3.08
C GLU A 444 10.78 -30.02 2.23
N GLY A 445 9.47 -30.20 2.41
CA GLY A 445 8.67 -31.12 1.61
C GLY A 445 8.67 -30.75 0.12
N GLN A 446 8.51 -29.47 -0.21
CA GLN A 446 8.56 -28.97 -1.58
C GLN A 446 9.91 -29.25 -2.24
N VAL A 447 11.02 -28.92 -1.55
CA VAL A 447 12.38 -29.18 -2.04
C VAL A 447 12.61 -30.67 -2.30
N LYS A 448 12.19 -31.54 -1.37
CA LYS A 448 12.26 -33.00 -1.56
C LYS A 448 11.50 -33.47 -2.80
N ARG A 449 10.24 -33.02 -2.98
CA ARG A 449 9.42 -33.36 -4.15
C ARG A 449 10.07 -32.88 -5.45
N LEU A 450 10.54 -31.64 -5.49
CA LEU A 450 11.19 -31.07 -6.68
C LEU A 450 12.46 -31.83 -7.06
N ARG A 451 13.30 -32.21 -6.09
CA ARG A 451 14.52 -33.00 -6.36
C ARG A 451 14.18 -34.37 -6.94
N LEU A 452 13.23 -35.08 -6.34
CA LEU A 452 12.75 -36.37 -6.88
C LEU A 452 12.19 -36.23 -8.31
N GLN A 453 11.46 -35.14 -8.58
CA GLN A 453 10.93 -34.84 -9.91
C GLN A 453 12.05 -34.59 -10.93
N ILE A 454 13.09 -33.83 -10.55
CA ILE A 454 14.27 -33.57 -11.39
C ILE A 454 15.05 -34.85 -11.67
N ASP A 455 15.23 -35.72 -10.66
CA ASP A 455 15.91 -37.00 -10.82
C ASP A 455 15.11 -37.92 -11.76
N ALA A 456 13.78 -37.94 -11.63
CA ALA A 456 12.89 -38.73 -12.46
C ALA A 456 12.83 -38.27 -13.93
N GLU A 457 13.08 -36.99 -14.23
CA GLU A 457 13.16 -36.48 -15.61
C GLU A 457 14.30 -37.13 -16.43
N ASN A 458 15.33 -37.65 -15.77
CA ASN A 458 16.47 -38.30 -16.42
C ASN A 458 16.33 -39.83 -16.52
N ILE A 459 15.24 -40.42 -16.03
CA ILE A 459 14.99 -41.87 -16.10
C ILE A 459 14.39 -42.19 -17.48
N PRO A 460 15.02 -43.07 -18.29
CA PRO A 460 14.43 -43.50 -19.56
C PRO A 460 13.04 -44.10 -19.33
N GLN A 461 12.05 -43.70 -20.15
CA GLN A 461 10.65 -44.16 -20.03
C GLN A 461 10.55 -45.69 -19.95
N SER A 462 11.45 -46.41 -20.63
CA SER A 462 11.52 -47.88 -20.66
C SER A 462 11.95 -48.54 -19.34
N GLN A 463 12.49 -47.80 -18.37
CA GLN A 463 12.86 -48.30 -17.04
C GLN A 463 11.78 -48.07 -15.98
N ILE A 464 10.83 -47.15 -16.24
CA ILE A 464 9.74 -46.80 -15.31
C ILE A 464 8.76 -47.97 -15.14
N ASP A 465 8.57 -48.78 -16.19
CA ASP A 465 7.63 -49.90 -16.21
C ASP A 465 8.08 -51.12 -15.36
N ASN A 466 9.37 -51.23 -15.00
CA ASN A 466 9.94 -52.44 -14.36
C ASN A 466 10.29 -52.29 -12.87
N THR A 467 10.22 -51.08 -12.29
CA THR A 467 10.71 -50.82 -10.92
C THR A 467 9.66 -50.83 -9.82
N GLY A 468 8.38 -51.10 -10.12
CA GLY A 468 7.30 -51.06 -9.11
C GLY A 468 6.98 -49.65 -8.56
N LEU A 469 7.65 -48.61 -9.08
CA LEU A 469 7.38 -47.19 -8.79
C LEU A 469 5.96 -46.74 -9.21
N VAL A 470 5.29 -47.53 -10.06
CA VAL A 470 3.90 -47.36 -10.49
C VAL A 470 2.91 -47.38 -9.32
N GLY A 471 3.24 -48.03 -8.19
CA GLY A 471 2.34 -48.11 -7.02
C GLY A 471 2.25 -46.83 -6.17
N LEU A 472 3.21 -45.91 -6.29
CA LEU A 472 3.22 -44.63 -5.55
C LEU A 472 2.64 -43.47 -6.36
N TYR A 473 2.59 -43.62 -7.68
CA TYR A 473 2.12 -42.62 -8.64
C TYR A 473 1.13 -43.31 -9.58
N GLY A 474 -0.15 -43.34 -9.19
CA GLY A 474 -1.21 -43.93 -10.02
C GLY A 474 -1.19 -43.40 -11.47
N ASP A 475 -1.53 -44.27 -12.42
CA ASP A 475 -1.63 -44.07 -13.88
C ASP A 475 -0.66 -43.04 -14.46
N THR A 476 0.52 -43.50 -14.93
CA THR A 476 1.65 -42.70 -15.44
C THR A 476 1.25 -41.44 -16.21
N PRO A 477 1.23 -40.26 -15.55
CA PRO A 477 1.29 -38.98 -16.25
C PRO A 477 2.78 -38.76 -16.53
N LYS A 478 3.14 -38.35 -17.76
CA LYS A 478 4.50 -37.89 -18.07
C LYS A 478 4.97 -36.97 -16.93
N VAL A 479 6.10 -37.29 -16.28
CA VAL A 479 6.68 -36.45 -15.23
C VAL A 479 6.76 -35.03 -15.77
N LYS A 480 5.95 -34.12 -15.23
CA LYS A 480 5.93 -32.73 -15.68
C LYS A 480 7.32 -32.16 -15.39
N PRO A 481 8.05 -31.57 -16.36
CA PRO A 481 9.36 -31.01 -16.04
C PRO A 481 9.25 -29.85 -15.04
N VAL A 482 10.21 -29.76 -14.11
CA VAL A 482 10.36 -28.58 -13.25
C VAL A 482 10.81 -27.41 -14.11
N ASP A 483 10.11 -26.27 -14.02
CA ASP A 483 10.38 -25.11 -14.85
C ASP A 483 11.70 -24.41 -14.47
N THR A 484 12.23 -23.64 -15.43
CA THR A 484 13.54 -22.97 -15.30
C THR A 484 13.61 -21.99 -14.14
N VAL A 485 12.51 -21.31 -13.80
CA VAL A 485 12.49 -20.35 -12.68
C VAL A 485 12.59 -21.09 -11.36
N THR A 486 11.79 -22.13 -11.18
CA THR A 486 11.85 -22.97 -9.98
C THR A 486 13.23 -23.62 -9.82
N ARG A 487 13.83 -24.12 -10.89
CA ARG A 487 15.21 -24.66 -10.88
C ARG A 487 16.24 -23.61 -10.48
N SER A 488 16.14 -22.39 -11.02
CA SER A 488 17.04 -21.30 -10.67
C SER A 488 16.94 -20.94 -9.19
N LEU A 489 15.73 -20.86 -8.63
CA LEU A 489 15.53 -20.54 -7.22
C LEU A 489 15.95 -21.70 -6.30
N LEU A 490 15.77 -22.94 -6.74
CA LEU A 490 16.31 -24.10 -6.03
C LEU A 490 17.84 -24.06 -5.98
N ALA A 491 18.51 -23.68 -7.07
CA ALA A 491 19.95 -23.49 -7.09
C ALA A 491 20.40 -22.33 -6.17
N GLU A 492 19.63 -21.25 -6.08
CA GLU A 492 19.88 -20.17 -5.10
C GLU A 492 19.73 -20.68 -3.66
N LEU A 493 18.71 -21.49 -3.38
CA LEU A 493 18.49 -22.12 -2.08
C LEU A 493 19.67 -23.03 -1.67
N ASP A 494 20.22 -23.79 -2.62
CA ASP A 494 21.34 -24.72 -2.44
C ASP A 494 22.68 -24.01 -2.18
N LYS A 495 22.77 -22.69 -2.35
CA LYS A 495 23.98 -21.94 -1.94
C LYS A 495 24.17 -21.90 -0.42
N HIS A 496 23.17 -22.30 0.37
CA HIS A 496 23.22 -22.46 1.82
C HIS A 496 23.89 -21.26 2.57
N ALA A 497 23.13 -20.23 2.95
CA ALA A 497 23.57 -19.09 3.77
C ALA A 497 24.91 -18.41 3.39
N THR A 498 25.13 -18.12 2.11
CA THR A 498 26.26 -17.32 1.61
C THR A 498 25.93 -15.82 1.55
N LEU A 499 25.22 -15.31 2.56
CA LEU A 499 24.87 -13.90 2.65
C LEU A 499 25.82 -13.16 3.60
N PRO A 500 26.09 -11.87 3.35
CA PRO A 500 26.68 -10.99 4.34
C PRO A 500 25.91 -11.08 5.67
N GLN A 501 26.63 -11.09 6.80
CA GLN A 501 26.03 -11.30 8.11
C GLN A 501 24.93 -10.27 8.41
N ALA A 502 25.15 -8.99 8.08
CA ALA A 502 24.16 -7.93 8.26
C ALA A 502 22.85 -8.18 7.50
N VAL A 503 22.90 -8.82 6.33
CA VAL A 503 21.69 -9.19 5.57
C VAL A 503 20.94 -10.32 6.29
N SER A 504 21.67 -11.33 6.77
CA SER A 504 21.08 -12.45 7.51
C SER A 504 20.47 -12.01 8.83
N ASP A 505 21.17 -11.15 9.58
CA ASP A 505 20.70 -10.61 10.86
C ASP A 505 19.45 -9.75 10.65
N PHE A 506 19.41 -8.95 9.57
CA PHE A 506 18.23 -8.16 9.25
C PHE A 506 17.00 -9.04 8.96
N PHE A 507 17.18 -10.15 8.25
CA PHE A 507 16.10 -11.12 8.02
C PHE A 507 15.66 -11.83 9.30
N ASP A 508 16.61 -12.27 10.13
CA ASP A 508 16.31 -12.92 11.40
C ASP A 508 15.51 -11.96 12.32
N ASP A 509 15.95 -10.71 12.45
CA ASP A 509 15.49 -9.82 13.52
C ASP A 509 14.36 -8.86 13.12
N TYR A 510 14.19 -8.52 11.84
CA TYR A 510 13.27 -7.44 11.42
C TYR A 510 12.32 -7.77 10.27
N VAL A 511 12.58 -8.80 9.45
CA VAL A 511 11.69 -9.18 8.35
C VAL A 511 10.77 -10.30 8.79
N HIS A 512 9.46 -10.07 8.72
CA HIS A 512 8.48 -11.10 9.02
C HIS A 512 8.42 -12.14 7.89
N ASP A 513 7.91 -13.33 8.20
CA ASP A 513 7.50 -14.32 7.23
C ASP A 513 6.00 -14.19 6.99
N SER A 514 5.64 -13.45 5.96
CA SER A 514 4.23 -13.22 5.62
C SER A 514 3.51 -14.50 5.20
N ARG A 515 4.23 -15.50 4.68
CA ARG A 515 3.64 -16.78 4.26
C ARG A 515 3.33 -17.66 5.47
N ALA A 516 4.24 -17.76 6.45
CA ALA A 516 3.97 -18.48 7.71
C ALA A 516 2.72 -17.94 8.42
N GLY A 517 2.65 -16.62 8.60
CA GLY A 517 1.53 -15.95 9.27
C GLY A 517 0.19 -16.09 8.53
N PHE A 518 0.22 -16.41 7.23
CA PHE A 518 -1.00 -16.55 6.44
C PHE A 518 -1.74 -17.87 6.70
N THR A 519 -1.05 -18.92 7.16
CA THR A 519 -1.56 -20.31 7.28
C THR A 519 -2.79 -20.51 8.18
N SER A 520 -3.15 -19.52 9.00
CA SER A 520 -4.36 -19.52 9.85
C SER A 520 -5.57 -18.80 9.25
N ILE A 521 -5.42 -18.12 8.10
CA ILE A 521 -6.50 -17.42 7.40
C ILE A 521 -7.16 -18.40 6.43
N PRO A 522 -8.50 -18.48 6.31
CA PRO A 522 -9.17 -19.40 5.38
C PRO A 522 -8.69 -19.30 3.91
N ILE A 523 -8.18 -18.13 3.52
CA ILE A 523 -7.57 -17.84 2.20
C ILE A 523 -6.23 -18.59 2.01
N SER A 524 -5.52 -18.99 3.07
CA SER A 524 -4.27 -19.77 2.95
C SER A 524 -4.42 -21.16 2.36
N LYS A 525 -5.64 -21.72 2.38
CA LYS A 525 -5.96 -22.92 1.58
C LYS A 525 -5.81 -22.69 0.07
N LEU A 526 -5.63 -21.43 -0.35
CA LEU A 526 -5.36 -21.02 -1.73
C LEU A 526 -3.86 -20.90 -2.05
N GLU A 527 -2.94 -21.18 -1.12
CA GLU A 527 -1.49 -21.14 -1.36
C GLU A 527 -0.73 -22.48 -1.17
N PRO A 528 -1.24 -23.62 -1.68
CA PRO A 528 -0.44 -24.84 -1.67
C PRO A 528 0.82 -24.66 -2.53
N SER A 529 1.95 -25.13 -2.01
CA SER A 529 3.28 -24.96 -2.62
C SER A 529 3.36 -25.58 -4.02
N ASP A 530 2.65 -26.69 -4.25
CA ASP A 530 2.60 -27.39 -5.55
C ASP A 530 1.86 -26.59 -6.65
N ILE A 531 1.02 -25.63 -6.24
CA ILE A 531 0.22 -24.81 -7.16
C ILE A 531 0.84 -23.43 -7.32
N THR A 532 1.31 -22.85 -6.22
CA THR A 532 1.77 -21.46 -6.18
C THR A 532 3.28 -21.30 -6.29
N GLY A 533 4.05 -22.38 -6.20
CA GLY A 533 5.51 -22.34 -6.14
C GLY A 533 6.08 -22.09 -4.74
N GLY A 534 5.25 -21.91 -3.71
CA GLY A 534 5.71 -21.76 -2.32
C GLY A 534 6.67 -20.58 -2.17
N TYR A 535 7.84 -20.81 -1.57
CA TYR A 535 8.94 -19.83 -1.49
C TYR A 535 9.82 -19.79 -2.74
N LEU A 536 9.71 -20.77 -3.64
CA LEU A 536 10.52 -20.89 -4.85
C LEU A 536 9.82 -20.25 -6.03
N ARG A 537 9.46 -18.97 -5.88
CA ARG A 537 8.91 -18.16 -6.96
C ARG A 537 9.31 -16.70 -6.84
N TYR A 538 9.14 -15.97 -7.94
CA TYR A 538 9.19 -14.53 -7.90
C TYR A 538 7.83 -13.94 -7.52
N ARG A 539 7.87 -12.78 -6.88
CA ARG A 539 6.68 -11.94 -6.73
C ARG A 539 6.21 -11.48 -8.11
N ASN A 540 4.91 -11.63 -8.36
CA ASN A 540 4.31 -11.09 -9.57
C ASN A 540 4.15 -9.59 -9.45
N ILE A 541 4.55 -8.88 -10.51
CA ILE A 541 4.48 -7.44 -10.60
C ILE A 541 3.76 -7.08 -11.89
N TYR A 542 2.55 -6.56 -11.73
CA TYR A 542 1.73 -6.03 -12.81
C TYR A 542 2.14 -4.60 -13.13
N GLN A 543 1.92 -4.23 -14.39
CA GLN A 543 2.06 -2.87 -14.88
C GLN A 543 0.85 -2.61 -15.77
N ASN A 544 -0.31 -2.36 -15.16
CA ASN A 544 -1.56 -2.17 -15.89
C ASN A 544 -1.70 -0.70 -16.33
N GLU A 545 -1.25 -0.39 -17.55
CA GLU A 545 -1.30 0.95 -18.15
C GLU A 545 -2.49 1.16 -19.10
N ARG A 546 -3.49 0.26 -19.11
CA ARG A 546 -4.59 0.26 -20.11
C ARG A 546 -5.30 1.61 -20.27
N ARG A 547 -5.30 2.48 -19.25
CA ARG A 547 -5.94 3.80 -19.26
C ARG A 547 -5.02 4.99 -19.61
N ALA A 548 -3.71 4.87 -19.41
CA ALA A 548 -2.76 5.97 -19.62
C ALA A 548 -2.61 6.37 -21.11
N ALA A 549 -2.94 5.45 -22.03
CA ALA A 549 -2.85 5.67 -23.47
C ALA A 549 -3.88 6.70 -24.02
N ASN A 550 -4.93 7.04 -23.28
CA ASN A 550 -6.04 7.85 -23.80
C ASN A 550 -6.01 9.34 -23.40
N VAL A 551 -5.01 9.79 -22.61
CA VAL A 551 -4.92 11.20 -22.12
C VAL A 551 -3.61 11.89 -22.57
N ALA A 552 -2.78 11.22 -23.37
CA ALA A 552 -1.45 11.69 -23.78
C ALA A 552 -1.45 12.80 -24.86
N SER A 553 -2.41 13.74 -24.81
CA SER A 553 -2.44 14.92 -25.69
C SER A 553 -2.52 16.22 -24.91
N ILE A 554 -1.65 16.39 -23.91
CA ILE A 554 -1.36 17.71 -23.32
C ILE A 554 0.13 17.98 -23.58
N PRO A 555 0.48 18.98 -24.42
CA PRO A 555 1.86 19.43 -24.55
C PRO A 555 2.31 19.98 -23.20
N GLN A 556 3.30 19.35 -22.57
CA GLN A 556 4.03 19.95 -21.46
C GLN A 556 4.73 21.20 -21.99
N GLN A 557 4.18 22.39 -21.72
CA GLN A 557 4.97 23.61 -21.76
C GLN A 557 5.95 23.54 -20.58
N SER A 558 7.24 23.41 -20.91
CA SER A 558 8.34 23.55 -19.97
C SER A 558 8.34 24.96 -19.39
N SER A 559 7.86 25.14 -18.16
CA SER A 559 8.17 26.32 -17.36
C SER A 559 9.51 26.09 -16.66
N SER A 560 10.59 26.56 -17.27
CA SER A 560 11.87 26.73 -16.58
C SER A 560 11.69 27.79 -15.50
N VAL A 561 11.71 27.36 -14.23
CA VAL A 561 11.92 28.27 -13.10
C VAL A 561 13.42 28.56 -13.05
N ALA A 562 13.82 29.60 -13.78
CA ALA A 562 15.14 30.21 -13.67
C ALA A 562 14.94 31.74 -13.64
N ASP A 563 15.51 32.35 -12.60
CA ASP A 563 15.83 33.77 -12.43
C ASP A 563 14.68 34.80 -12.52
N LEU A 564 14.06 35.05 -11.36
CA LEU A 564 13.46 36.34 -11.02
C LEU A 564 14.14 36.87 -9.75
N ASP A 565 15.42 37.23 -9.88
CA ASP A 565 16.17 38.00 -8.87
C ASP A 565 17.33 38.75 -9.57
N ALA A 566 16.99 39.64 -10.49
CA ALA A 566 17.89 40.70 -10.97
C ALA A 566 17.09 41.71 -11.79
N ASP A 567 16.51 42.72 -11.12
CA ASP A 567 16.27 44.06 -11.69
C ASP A 567 15.57 44.93 -10.64
N ASN A 568 16.32 45.32 -9.60
CA ASN A 568 15.97 46.50 -8.82
C ASN A 568 17.19 47.12 -8.13
N GLN A 569 18.21 47.47 -8.92
CA GLN A 569 19.28 48.38 -8.49
C GLN A 569 19.76 49.20 -9.69
N THR A 570 19.16 50.37 -9.91
CA THR A 570 19.82 51.65 -10.26
C THR A 570 18.77 52.64 -10.77
N MET A 571 18.43 53.64 -9.95
CA MET A 571 18.13 55.01 -10.38
C MET A 571 17.99 55.90 -9.13
N VAL A 572 19.14 56.23 -8.54
CA VAL A 572 19.34 57.46 -7.77
C VAL A 572 20.70 58.01 -8.20
N ALA A 573 20.65 58.93 -9.16
CA ALA A 573 21.62 60.00 -9.40
C ALA A 573 20.88 61.11 -10.14
#